data_AF-A0A4V0YBD3-F1
#
_entry.id   AF-A0A4V0YBD3-F1
#
_cell.length_a   1.000
_cell.length_b   1.000
_cell.length_c   1.000
_cell.angle_alpha   90.00
_cell.angle_beta   90.00
_cell.angle_gamma   90.00
#
_symmetry.space_group_name_H-M   'P 1'
#
loop_
_entity.id
_entity.type
_entity.pdbx_description
1 polymer ?
#
loop_
_entity_poly.entity_id
_entity_poly.type
_entity_poly.pdbx_seq_one_letter_code
_entity_poly.pdbx_strand_id
1 'polypeptide(L)'
;MDLGELRFAYDNDEQAQYLYWLPDEPLGREFEEVPEHIADAASEAYACFSIRSYRAAILMARSVLEATAKDKGVEKGNLASKIDALADKGVISPQIKDEAHEIRYLGNDMAHGDFVEPVTEEDADDMLGFLATFLNYVYQMPAAIRRRQDARRKRQGNPNE
;
A
#
# COMPACT_ATOMS: atom_id res chain seq x y z
N MET A 1 1.81 -19.28 -2.15
CA MET A 1 2.07 -20.18 -3.31
C MET A 1 3.44 -20.77 -3.04
N ASP A 2 3.51 -22.07 -2.85
CA ASP A 2 4.71 -22.79 -2.42
C ASP A 2 5.79 -22.69 -3.52
N LEU A 3 6.87 -21.95 -3.23
CA LEU A 3 8.01 -21.84 -4.14
C LEU A 3 8.78 -23.15 -4.08
N GLY A 4 8.46 -24.06 -5.00
CA GLY A 4 9.06 -25.38 -5.09
C GLY A 4 10.59 -25.32 -5.13
N GLU A 5 11.22 -25.78 -4.05
CA GLU A 5 12.66 -25.99 -3.96
C GLU A 5 13.06 -27.12 -4.93
N LEU A 6 13.68 -26.77 -6.07
CA LEU A 6 14.26 -27.77 -6.95
C LEU A 6 15.54 -28.34 -6.31
N ARG A 7 15.44 -29.55 -5.74
CA ARG A 7 16.59 -30.32 -5.25
C ARG A 7 17.30 -31.02 -6.39
N PHE A 8 18.48 -30.54 -6.76
CA PHE A 8 19.47 -31.38 -7.46
C PHE A 8 20.36 -32.03 -6.40
N ALA A 9 20.01 -33.25 -5.99
CA ALA A 9 20.87 -34.07 -5.15
C ALA A 9 21.88 -34.81 -6.04
N TYR A 10 23.15 -34.43 -5.94
CA TYR A 10 24.25 -35.36 -6.26
C TYR A 10 24.76 -35.96 -4.96
N ASP A 11 24.95 -37.27 -5.00
CA ASP A 11 25.36 -38.15 -3.91
C ASP A 11 26.50 -37.57 -3.04
N ASN A 12 26.30 -37.64 -1.73
CA ASN A 12 27.25 -37.36 -0.64
C ASN A 12 27.87 -35.95 -0.56
N ASP A 13 27.25 -35.07 0.21
CA ASP A 13 28.00 -34.15 1.07
C ASP A 13 27.12 -33.57 2.19
N GLU A 14 27.58 -33.61 3.45
CA GLU A 14 26.96 -33.03 4.65
C GLU A 14 26.91 -31.48 4.64
N GLN A 15 27.12 -30.86 3.48
CA GLN A 15 27.06 -29.43 3.25
C GLN A 15 26.35 -29.16 1.93
N ALA A 16 25.02 -29.37 1.90
CA ALA A 16 24.22 -28.84 0.82
C ALA A 16 24.31 -27.31 0.86
N GLN A 17 25.21 -26.73 0.06
CA GLN A 17 25.27 -25.30 -0.17
C GLN A 17 24.00 -24.91 -0.94
N TYR A 18 23.11 -24.17 -0.27
CA TYR A 18 21.93 -23.60 -0.90
C TYR A 18 22.40 -22.59 -1.96
N LEU A 19 22.06 -22.86 -3.23
CA LEU A 19 22.26 -21.91 -4.32
C LEU A 19 21.17 -20.83 -4.21
N TYR A 20 21.55 -19.64 -3.76
CA TYR A 20 20.67 -18.46 -3.77
C TYR A 20 20.79 -17.73 -5.11
N TRP A 21 19.72 -17.74 -5.90
CA TRP A 21 19.63 -16.94 -7.13
C TRP A 21 19.17 -15.53 -6.79
N LEU A 22 19.98 -14.53 -7.10
CA LEU A 22 19.69 -13.11 -6.90
C LEU A 22 19.91 -12.33 -8.21
N PRO A 23 19.15 -11.25 -8.46
CA PRO A 23 18.16 -10.64 -7.57
C PRO A 23 16.77 -11.30 -7.63
N ASP A 24 16.03 -11.25 -6.52
CA ASP A 24 14.59 -11.52 -6.51
C ASP A 24 13.88 -10.51 -7.42
N GLU A 25 12.89 -10.97 -8.20
CA GLU A 25 12.05 -10.09 -8.98
C GLU A 25 11.04 -9.40 -8.04
N PRO A 26 11.11 -8.07 -7.85
CA PRO A 26 10.20 -7.38 -6.96
C PRO A 26 8.76 -7.48 -7.46
N LEU A 27 7.84 -7.87 -6.58
CA LEU A 27 6.43 -8.03 -6.90
C LEU A 27 5.65 -6.83 -6.35
N GLY A 28 5.34 -5.90 -7.24
CA GLY A 28 4.44 -4.78 -6.95
C GLY A 28 2.97 -5.18 -6.92
N ARG A 29 2.10 -4.17 -6.79
CA ARG A 29 0.65 -4.32 -6.84
C ARG A 29 0.03 -3.21 -7.67
N GLU A 30 -0.95 -3.56 -8.50
CA GLU A 30 -1.66 -2.60 -9.34
C GLU A 30 -2.78 -1.87 -8.59
N PHE A 31 -2.97 -0.59 -8.94
CA PHE A 31 -3.97 0.32 -8.36
C PHE A 31 -4.65 1.16 -9.46
N GLU A 32 -5.49 0.53 -10.29
CA GLU A 32 -6.04 1.09 -11.54
C GLU A 32 -6.74 2.46 -11.45
N GLU A 33 -7.37 2.78 -10.30
CA GLU A 33 -8.15 4.03 -10.12
C GLU A 33 -7.39 5.12 -9.35
N VAL A 34 -6.13 4.87 -9.03
CA VAL A 34 -5.26 5.77 -8.27
C VAL A 34 -4.40 6.56 -9.27
N PRO A 35 -4.18 7.89 -9.06
CA PRO A 35 -3.27 8.66 -9.92
C PRO A 35 -1.90 7.98 -10.05
N GLU A 36 -1.38 7.92 -11.27
CA GLU A 36 -0.17 7.14 -11.65
C GLU A 36 0.98 7.30 -10.66
N HIS A 37 1.42 8.54 -10.39
CA HIS A 37 2.51 8.81 -9.45
C HIS A 37 2.28 8.30 -8.00
N ILE A 38 1.03 8.15 -7.56
CA ILE A 38 0.66 7.59 -6.25
C ILE A 38 0.58 6.07 -6.34
N ALA A 39 0.02 5.54 -7.44
CA ALA A 39 -0.09 4.11 -7.72
C ALA A 39 1.30 3.47 -7.82
N ASP A 40 2.24 4.12 -8.50
CA ASP A 40 3.61 3.65 -8.67
C ASP A 40 4.33 3.56 -7.32
N ALA A 41 4.24 4.59 -6.48
CA ALA A 41 4.82 4.59 -5.14
C ALA A 41 4.15 3.55 -4.22
N ALA A 42 2.84 3.33 -4.37
CA ALA A 42 2.14 2.28 -3.64
C ALA A 42 2.63 0.90 -4.08
N SER A 43 2.78 0.67 -5.39
CA SER A 43 3.32 -0.56 -5.96
C SER A 43 4.75 -0.81 -5.48
N GLU A 44 5.58 0.23 -5.39
CA GLU A 44 6.94 0.16 -4.85
C GLU A 44 6.97 -0.29 -3.38
N ALA A 45 5.98 0.10 -2.57
CA ALA A 45 5.85 -0.38 -1.20
C ALA A 45 5.67 -1.91 -1.14
N TYR A 46 4.85 -2.48 -2.02
CA TYR A 46 4.68 -3.95 -2.13
C TYR A 46 5.94 -4.64 -2.67
N ALA A 47 6.59 -4.03 -3.66
CA ALA A 47 7.87 -4.51 -4.19
C ALA A 47 8.95 -4.57 -3.09
N CYS A 48 9.03 -3.54 -2.23
CA CYS A 48 9.95 -3.52 -1.10
C CYS A 48 9.63 -4.64 -0.10
N PHE A 49 8.35 -4.88 0.19
CA PHE A 49 7.94 -5.97 1.06
C PHE A 49 8.27 -7.35 0.47
N SER A 50 8.08 -7.56 -0.84
CA SER A 50 8.32 -8.86 -1.48
C SER A 50 9.78 -9.32 -1.38
N ILE A 51 10.71 -8.38 -1.24
CA ILE A 51 12.15 -8.63 -1.05
C ILE A 51 12.59 -8.46 0.41
N ARG A 52 11.64 -8.44 1.37
CA ARG A 52 11.86 -8.28 2.81
C ARG A 52 12.51 -6.96 3.24
N SER A 53 12.37 -5.90 2.43
CA SER A 53 12.78 -4.53 2.77
C SER A 53 11.68 -3.81 3.56
N TYR A 54 11.37 -4.31 4.75
CA TYR A 54 10.20 -3.89 5.55
C TYR A 54 10.20 -2.40 5.92
N ARG A 55 11.36 -1.86 6.30
CA ARG A 55 11.50 -0.43 6.60
C ARG A 55 11.16 0.44 5.39
N ALA A 56 11.64 0.05 4.21
CA ALA A 56 11.37 0.77 2.97
C ALA A 56 9.89 0.67 2.58
N ALA A 57 9.28 -0.52 2.73
CA ALA A 57 7.85 -0.71 2.49
C ALA A 57 6.99 0.23 3.35
N ILE A 58 7.28 0.31 4.66
CA ILE A 58 6.57 1.19 5.59
C ILE A 58 6.77 2.67 5.23
N LEU A 59 8.01 3.09 4.93
CA LEU A 59 8.29 4.48 4.56
C LEU A 59 7.62 4.88 3.23
N MET A 60 7.55 3.97 2.25
CA MET A 60 6.79 4.21 1.03
C MET A 60 5.30 4.30 1.28
N ALA A 61 4.72 3.39 2.05
CA ALA A 61 3.30 3.47 2.42
C ALA A 61 2.96 4.82 3.09
N ARG A 62 3.77 5.28 4.05
CA ARG A 62 3.58 6.60 4.70
C ARG A 62 3.68 7.75 3.69
N SER A 63 4.61 7.67 2.75
CA SER A 63 4.77 8.67 1.69
C SER A 63 3.55 8.72 0.75
N VAL A 64 2.95 7.56 0.46
CA VAL A 64 1.72 7.45 -0.32
C VAL A 64 0.52 8.07 0.40
N LEU A 65 0.40 7.90 1.72
CA LEU A 65 -0.62 8.60 2.52
C LEU A 65 -0.45 10.12 2.41
N GLU A 66 0.78 10.63 2.50
CA GLU A 66 1.07 12.05 2.31
C GLU A 66 0.76 12.55 0.89
N ALA A 67 1.13 11.79 -0.13
CA ALA A 67 0.85 12.12 -1.53
C ALA A 67 -0.67 12.15 -1.80
N THR A 68 -1.40 11.18 -1.25
CA THR A 68 -2.87 11.13 -1.32
C THR A 68 -3.49 12.33 -0.63
N ALA A 69 -2.99 12.74 0.54
CA ALA A 69 -3.48 13.94 1.21
C ALA A 69 -3.30 15.20 0.35
N LYS A 70 -2.14 15.35 -0.29
CA LYS A 70 -1.84 16.45 -1.21
C LYS A 70 -2.76 16.42 -2.44
N ASP A 71 -2.95 15.26 -3.06
CA ASP A 71 -3.89 15.08 -4.18
C ASP A 71 -5.34 15.46 -3.81
N LYS A 72 -5.73 15.25 -2.55
CA LYS A 72 -7.04 15.66 -2.00
C LYS A 72 -7.05 17.09 -1.46
N GLY A 73 -6.06 17.90 -1.83
CA GLY A 73 -5.97 19.33 -1.54
C GLY A 73 -5.59 19.64 -0.09
N VAL A 74 -4.87 18.76 0.59
CA VAL A 74 -4.30 18.99 1.93
C VAL A 74 -2.77 19.00 1.84
N GLU A 75 -2.21 20.15 1.49
CA GLU A 75 -0.78 20.26 1.15
C GLU A 75 0.14 20.53 2.35
N LYS A 76 -0.38 21.24 3.35
CA LYS A 76 0.39 21.76 4.48
C LYS A 76 0.23 20.89 5.72
N GLY A 77 1.19 21.02 6.64
CA GLY A 77 1.19 20.30 7.91
C GLY A 77 1.88 18.94 7.84
N ASN A 78 2.02 18.32 9.01
CA ASN A 78 2.55 16.97 9.16
C ASN A 78 1.48 15.92 8.80
N LEU A 79 1.90 14.66 8.65
CA LEU A 79 0.99 13.56 8.30
C LEU A 79 -0.22 13.45 9.25
N ALA A 80 -0.03 13.67 10.56
CA ALA A 80 -1.13 13.64 11.53
C ALA A 80 -2.21 14.68 11.21
N SER A 81 -1.81 15.94 11.03
CA SER A 81 -2.74 17.02 10.66
C SER A 81 -3.38 16.83 9.27
N LYS A 82 -2.68 16.16 8.35
CA LYS A 82 -3.21 15.81 7.03
C LYS A 82 -4.32 14.77 7.14
N ILE A 83 -4.12 13.73 7.95
CA ILE A 83 -5.13 12.68 8.23
C ILE A 83 -6.39 13.31 8.83
N ASP A 84 -6.22 14.20 9.83
CA ASP A 84 -7.35 14.91 10.43
C ASP A 84 -8.12 15.73 9.39
N ALA A 85 -7.42 16.51 8.57
CA ALA A 85 -8.05 17.34 7.54
C ALA A 85 -8.75 16.51 6.44
N LEU A 86 -8.26 15.31 6.11
CA LEU A 86 -8.94 14.40 5.19
C LEU A 86 -10.28 13.93 5.76
N ALA A 87 -10.31 13.61 7.07
CA ALA A 87 -11.54 13.21 7.73
C ALA A 87 -12.54 14.37 7.85
N ASP A 88 -12.06 15.57 8.20
CA ASP A 88 -12.90 16.77 8.30
C ASP A 88 -13.54 17.16 6.96
N LYS A 89 -12.83 16.90 5.85
CA LYS A 89 -13.35 17.08 4.48
C LYS A 89 -14.29 15.95 4.02
N GLY A 90 -14.47 14.90 4.82
CA GLY A 90 -15.23 13.71 4.46
C GLY A 90 -14.60 12.86 3.36
N VAL A 91 -13.29 13.01 3.13
CA VAL A 91 -12.54 12.20 2.16
C VAL A 91 -12.29 10.79 2.70
N ILE A 92 -12.10 10.67 4.02
CA ILE A 92 -12.00 9.40 4.74
C ILE A 92 -13.03 9.35 5.87
N SER A 93 -13.43 8.15 6.27
CA SER A 93 -14.30 7.95 7.43
C SER A 93 -13.55 8.13 8.76
N PRO A 94 -14.25 8.35 9.88
CA PRO A 94 -13.63 8.34 11.21
C PRO A 94 -12.85 7.04 11.50
N GLN A 95 -13.35 5.90 11.04
CA GLN A 95 -12.68 4.61 11.23
C GLN A 95 -11.33 4.55 10.49
N ILE A 96 -11.30 4.99 9.23
CA ILE A 96 -10.06 5.06 8.45
C ILE A 96 -9.10 6.09 9.04
N LYS A 97 -9.60 7.18 9.61
CA LYS A 97 -8.79 8.18 10.32
C LYS A 97 -8.11 7.57 11.55
N ASP A 98 -8.85 6.85 12.38
CA ASP A 98 -8.33 6.27 13.61
C ASP A 98 -7.22 5.25 13.30
N GLU A 99 -7.48 4.35 12.36
CA GLU A 99 -6.49 3.36 11.89
C GLU A 99 -5.27 4.04 11.21
N ALA A 100 -5.48 5.10 10.42
CA ALA A 100 -4.40 5.90 9.84
C ALA A 100 -3.49 6.53 10.92
N HIS A 101 -4.06 6.93 12.05
CA HIS A 101 -3.26 7.46 13.17
C HIS A 101 -2.47 6.36 13.87
N GLU A 102 -3.04 5.17 14.05
CA GLU A 102 -2.36 4.02 14.65
C GLU A 102 -1.15 3.62 13.82
N ILE A 103 -1.33 3.35 12.53
CA ILE A 103 -0.22 2.97 11.65
C ILE A 103 0.75 4.12 11.39
N ARG A 104 0.33 5.39 11.53
CA ARG A 104 1.27 6.53 11.37
C ARG A 104 2.39 6.44 12.40
N TYR A 105 2.11 5.89 13.58
CA TYR A 105 3.15 5.64 14.58
C TYR A 105 4.15 4.59 14.10
N LEU A 106 3.70 3.58 13.34
CA LEU A 106 4.60 2.66 12.64
C LEU A 106 5.46 3.46 11.65
N GLY A 107 6.78 3.42 11.88
CA GLY A 107 7.76 4.12 11.07
C GLY A 107 7.83 5.63 11.24
N ASN A 108 7.23 6.20 12.29
CA ASN A 108 7.45 7.60 12.64
C ASN A 108 8.93 7.86 12.98
N ASP A 109 9.48 7.06 13.86
CA ASP A 109 10.86 7.22 14.34
C ASP A 109 11.84 6.96 13.20
N MET A 110 11.59 5.94 12.38
CA MET A 110 12.37 5.64 11.18
C MET A 110 12.37 6.77 10.15
N ALA A 111 11.25 7.47 9.96
CA ALA A 111 11.19 8.62 9.05
C ALA A 111 12.03 9.81 9.54
N HIS A 112 12.38 9.83 10.83
CA HIS A 112 13.29 10.78 11.44
C HIS A 112 14.72 10.24 11.60
N GLY A 113 15.01 9.05 11.05
CA GLY A 113 16.33 8.42 11.08
C GLY A 113 16.64 7.68 12.38
N ASP A 114 15.66 7.49 13.25
CA ASP A 114 15.80 6.65 14.44
C ASP A 114 15.45 5.20 14.08
N PHE A 115 16.46 4.34 14.12
CA PHE A 115 16.37 2.93 13.75
C PHE A 115 16.58 1.98 14.93
N VAL A 116 16.42 2.47 16.16
CA VAL A 116 16.63 1.70 17.39
C VAL A 116 15.68 0.50 17.45
N GLU A 117 14.40 0.71 17.10
CA GLU A 117 13.41 -0.36 17.10
C GLU A 117 13.50 -1.22 15.83
N PRO A 118 13.46 -2.56 15.97
CA PRO A 118 13.33 -3.45 14.84
C PRO A 118 11.95 -3.31 14.20
N VAL A 119 11.88 -3.53 12.89
CA VAL A 119 10.61 -3.66 12.16
C VAL A 119 10.41 -5.11 11.81
N THR A 120 9.25 -5.65 12.15
CA THR A 120 8.87 -7.02 11.82
C THR A 120 8.22 -7.10 10.45
N GLU A 121 8.12 -8.32 9.92
CA GLU A 121 7.32 -8.59 8.72
C GLU A 121 5.84 -8.26 8.96
N GLU A 122 5.32 -8.56 10.15
CA GLU A 122 3.93 -8.29 10.56
C GLU A 122 3.63 -6.78 10.54
N ASP A 123 4.52 -5.94 11.07
CA ASP A 123 4.36 -4.47 11.03
C ASP A 123 4.24 -3.94 9.58
N ALA A 124 5.01 -4.54 8.66
CA ALA A 124 5.00 -4.13 7.26
C ALA A 124 3.78 -4.68 6.52
N ASP A 125 3.34 -5.90 6.83
CA ASP A 125 2.12 -6.49 6.27
C ASP A 125 0.88 -5.70 6.70
N ASP A 126 0.78 -5.37 8.00
CA ASP A 126 -0.29 -4.52 8.54
C ASP A 126 -0.34 -3.16 7.84
N MET A 127 0.81 -2.50 7.68
CA MET A 127 0.91 -1.24 6.97
C MET A 127 0.47 -1.35 5.50
N LEU A 128 0.86 -2.42 4.79
CA LEU A 128 0.42 -2.64 3.40
C LEU A 128 -1.05 -3.03 3.29
N GLY A 129 -1.59 -3.75 4.26
CA GLY A 129 -3.00 -4.07 4.39
C GLY A 129 -3.84 -2.79 4.55
N PHE A 130 -3.39 -1.90 5.44
CA PHE A 130 -4.02 -0.59 5.55
C PHE A 130 -3.90 0.22 4.27
N LEU A 131 -2.70 0.31 3.67
CA LEU A 131 -2.47 1.09 2.45
C LEU A 131 -3.47 0.72 1.35
N ALA A 132 -3.71 -0.58 1.17
CA ALA A 132 -4.71 -1.09 0.24
C ALA A 132 -6.11 -0.58 0.58
N THR A 133 -6.51 -0.70 1.84
CA THR A 133 -7.83 -0.29 2.34
C THR A 133 -8.04 1.21 2.15
N PHE A 134 -7.05 2.02 2.48
CA PHE A 134 -7.05 3.46 2.35
C PHE A 134 -7.18 3.90 0.88
N LEU A 135 -6.33 3.39 -0.03
CA LEU A 135 -6.41 3.73 -1.46
C LEU A 135 -7.71 3.24 -2.09
N ASN A 136 -8.20 2.06 -1.67
CA ASN A 136 -9.50 1.57 -2.09
C ASN A 136 -10.62 2.53 -1.66
N TYR A 137 -10.61 2.98 -0.40
CA TYR A 137 -11.60 3.92 0.10
C TYR A 137 -11.58 5.26 -0.63
N VAL A 138 -10.38 5.84 -0.81
CA VAL A 138 -10.20 7.19 -1.35
C VAL A 138 -10.43 7.27 -2.87
N TYR A 139 -10.09 6.21 -3.61
CA TYR A 139 -10.10 6.23 -5.07
C TYR A 139 -11.01 5.17 -5.69
N GLN A 140 -10.72 3.88 -5.43
CA GLN A 140 -11.33 2.77 -6.16
C GLN A 140 -12.82 2.61 -5.88
N MET A 141 -13.23 2.71 -4.61
CA MET A 141 -14.63 2.64 -4.20
C MET A 141 -15.47 3.77 -4.81
N PRO A 142 -15.08 5.07 -4.72
CA PRO A 142 -15.76 6.16 -5.42
C PRO A 142 -15.87 5.91 -6.93
N ALA A 143 -14.81 5.45 -7.59
CA ALA A 143 -14.81 5.16 -9.01
C ALA A 143 -15.80 4.02 -9.37
N ALA A 144 -15.79 2.93 -8.60
CA ALA A 144 -16.73 1.81 -8.76
C ALA A 144 -18.19 2.22 -8.53
N ILE A 145 -18.45 3.14 -7.59
CA ILE A 145 -19.78 3.72 -7.37
C ILE A 145 -20.23 4.53 -8.59
N ARG A 146 -19.37 5.42 -9.10
CA ARG A 146 -19.66 6.24 -10.30
C ARG A 146 -19.96 5.37 -11.51
N ARG A 147 -19.13 4.37 -11.79
CA ARG A 147 -19.37 3.38 -12.87
C ARG A 147 -20.75 2.73 -12.77
N ARG A 148 -21.14 2.28 -11.58
CA ARG A 148 -22.47 1.66 -11.35
C ARG A 148 -23.61 2.66 -11.54
N GLN A 149 -23.43 3.92 -11.13
CA GLN A 149 -24.43 4.97 -11.36
C GLN A 149 -24.60 5.28 -12.85
N ASP A 150 -23.51 5.41 -13.59
CA ASP A 150 -23.54 5.69 -15.03
C ASP A 150 -24.13 4.52 -15.82
N ALA A 151 -23.79 3.28 -15.46
CA ALA A 151 -24.41 2.10 -16.05
C ALA A 151 -25.94 2.07 -15.84
N ARG A 152 -26.43 2.44 -14.65
CA ARG A 152 -27.88 2.54 -14.39
C ARG A 152 -28.55 3.64 -15.20
N ARG A 153 -27.92 4.82 -15.30
CA ARG A 153 -28.41 5.94 -16.12
C ARG A 153 -28.52 5.55 -17.60
N LYS A 154 -27.53 4.85 -18.15
CA LYS A 154 -27.56 4.34 -19.53
C LYS A 154 -28.71 3.36 -19.77
N ARG A 155 -29.01 2.47 -18.81
CA ARG A 155 -30.16 1.55 -18.92
C ARG A 155 -31.51 2.27 -18.86
N GLN A 156 -31.65 3.27 -17.99
CA GLN A 156 -32.89 4.04 -17.85
C GLN A 156 -33.09 5.04 -19.01
N GLY A 157 -32.00 5.51 -19.61
CA GLY A 157 -31.99 6.39 -20.79
C GLY A 157 -32.21 5.68 -22.11
N ASN A 158 -32.41 4.36 -22.13
CA ASN A 158 -32.80 3.60 -23.32
C ASN A 158 -34.26 3.07 -23.21
N PRO A 159 -35.29 3.94 -23.16
CA PRO A 159 -36.68 3.51 -23.07
C PRO A 159 -37.28 3.03 -24.40
N ASN A 160 -36.54 3.00 -25.52
CA ASN A 160 -36.99 2.44 -26.81
C ASN A 160 -35.79 2.04 -27.69
N GLU A 161 -35.39 0.77 -27.61
CA GLU A 161 -35.03 -0.04 -28.79
C GLU A 161 -35.97 -1.25 -28.83
#